data_AF-A0A9E6V1C6-F1
#
_entry.id   AF-A0A9E6V1C6-F1
#
_cell.length_a   1.000
_cell.length_b   1.000
_cell.length_c   1.000
_cell.angle_alpha   90.00
_cell.angle_beta   90.00
_cell.angle_gamma   90.00
#
_symmetry.space_group_name_H-M   'P 1'
#
loop_
_entity.id
_entity.type
_entity.pdbx_description
1 polymer ?
#
loop_
_entity_poly.entity_id
_entity_poly.type
_entity_poly.pdbx_seq_one_letter_code
_entity_poly.pdbx_strand_id
1 'polypeptide(L)'
;MNFYYKTLQGVITSSEEIIKCEDNSKEIKESADKLNKSIQPCIAELKQSATKLKTLVDNCFHDIDHARDVWDSKQRIMSLPTAEIWSEIGDWSGFSVRIKNLYNQSKLETLEVVKKSWLSRVEKLTRDFFVDDKSKNKKGLNIFEKDNFIKILDIEIKSQLNGIKTIISPNISLIIQEFIPRLPVLEKCANQLDTSKKSKIVNQINSISESLNSLVERAFSNDFYVFKVNIRLDYIRNTPHNLAKQAALGISQ
;
A
#
# COMPACT_ATOMS: atom_id res chain seq x y z
N MET A 1 -3.21 -51.69 14.01
CA MET A 1 -2.88 -51.20 12.65
C MET A 1 -1.39 -51.30 12.31
N ASN A 2 -0.46 -50.83 13.15
CA ASN A 2 0.99 -50.91 12.88
C ASN A 2 1.49 -52.36 12.63
N PHE A 3 0.98 -53.33 13.40
CA PHE A 3 1.27 -54.75 13.19
C PHE A 3 0.90 -55.23 11.78
N TYR A 4 -0.36 -55.06 11.35
CA TYR A 4 -0.83 -55.47 10.03
C TYR A 4 -0.09 -54.78 8.88
N TYR A 5 0.21 -53.49 9.01
CA TYR A 5 1.02 -52.77 8.03
C TYR A 5 2.42 -53.35 7.89
N LYS A 6 3.09 -53.63 9.02
CA LYS A 6 4.42 -54.27 9.03
C LYS A 6 4.38 -55.68 8.45
N THR A 7 3.33 -56.45 8.73
CA THR A 7 3.15 -57.79 8.17
C THR A 7 3.00 -57.74 6.65
N LEU A 8 2.11 -56.88 6.12
CA LEU A 8 1.93 -56.74 4.67
C LEU A 8 3.20 -56.22 3.99
N GLN A 9 3.91 -55.28 4.62
CA GLN A 9 5.18 -54.78 4.11
C GLN A 9 6.25 -55.88 4.08
N GLY A 10 6.28 -56.74 5.10
CA GLY A 10 7.13 -57.93 5.13
C GLY A 10 6.81 -58.92 4.02
N VAL A 11 5.52 -59.17 3.73
CA VAL A 11 5.10 -60.05 2.62
C VAL A 11 5.54 -59.48 1.26
N ILE A 12 5.47 -58.17 1.07
CA ILE A 12 5.98 -57.53 -0.15
C ILE A 12 7.49 -57.70 -0.26
N THR A 13 8.25 -57.39 0.80
CA THR A 13 9.71 -57.55 0.81
C THR A 13 10.14 -58.98 0.51
N SER A 14 9.52 -59.98 1.16
CA SER A 14 9.81 -61.38 0.89
C SER A 14 9.38 -61.82 -0.51
N SER A 15 8.26 -61.30 -1.04
CA SER A 15 7.84 -61.58 -2.42
C SER A 15 8.84 -61.01 -3.44
N GLU A 16 9.37 -59.81 -3.20
CA GLU A 16 10.40 -59.19 -4.05
C GLU A 16 11.74 -59.94 -4.01
N GLU A 17 12.12 -60.48 -2.85
CA GLU A 17 13.30 -61.34 -2.70
C GLU A 17 13.15 -62.64 -3.49
N ILE A 18 11.98 -63.29 -3.43
CA ILE A 18 11.67 -64.51 -4.18
C ILE A 18 11.71 -64.27 -5.70
N ILE A 19 11.20 -63.13 -6.16
CA ILE A 19 11.22 -62.74 -7.58
C ILE A 19 12.66 -62.55 -8.10
N LYS A 20 13.54 -61.96 -7.28
CA LYS A 20 14.94 -61.64 -7.64
C LYS A 20 15.91 -62.83 -7.57
N CYS A 21 15.57 -63.90 -6.86
CA CYS A 21 16.44 -65.08 -6.71
C CYS A 21 16.48 -65.90 -8.01
N GLU A 22 17.68 -66.09 -8.58
CA GLU A 22 17.86 -66.79 -9.86
C GLU A 22 17.48 -68.27 -9.80
N ASP A 23 17.71 -68.93 -8.66
CA ASP A 23 17.48 -70.37 -8.44
C ASP A 23 15.99 -70.77 -8.35
N ASN A 24 15.08 -69.80 -8.22
CA ASN A 24 13.64 -70.06 -8.11
C ASN A 24 12.98 -70.34 -9.47
N SER A 25 12.04 -71.29 -9.49
CA SER A 25 11.27 -71.65 -10.69
C SER A 25 10.43 -70.48 -11.21
N LYS A 26 10.09 -70.53 -12.51
CA LYS A 26 9.29 -69.49 -13.16
C LYS A 26 7.90 -69.37 -12.54
N GLU A 27 7.25 -70.48 -12.18
CA GLU A 27 5.93 -70.48 -11.55
C GLU A 27 5.96 -69.84 -10.15
N ILE A 28 7.05 -70.06 -9.39
CA ILE A 28 7.23 -69.45 -8.06
C ILE A 28 7.39 -67.93 -8.20
N LYS A 29 8.16 -67.46 -9.19
CA LYS A 29 8.33 -66.04 -9.48
C LYS A 29 7.02 -65.39 -9.91
N GLU A 30 6.25 -66.03 -10.79
CA GLU A 30 4.93 -65.54 -11.23
C GLU A 30 3.91 -65.51 -10.08
N SER A 31 3.93 -66.51 -9.20
CA SER A 31 3.07 -66.55 -8.01
C SER A 31 3.42 -65.44 -7.00
N ALA A 32 4.72 -65.19 -6.76
CA ALA A 32 5.20 -64.10 -5.91
C ALA A 32 4.88 -62.72 -6.50
N ASP A 33 5.00 -62.55 -7.82
CA ASP A 33 4.61 -61.31 -8.52
C ASP A 33 3.10 -61.06 -8.42
N LYS A 34 2.28 -62.09 -8.62
CA LYS A 34 0.82 -62.01 -8.45
C LYS A 34 0.42 -61.66 -7.01
N LEU A 35 1.10 -62.24 -6.01
CA LEU A 35 0.89 -61.91 -4.60
C LEU A 35 1.27 -60.45 -4.30
N ASN A 36 2.43 -60.00 -4.77
CA ASN A 36 2.87 -58.61 -4.60
C ASN A 36 1.88 -57.62 -5.22
N LYS A 37 1.45 -57.87 -6.46
CA LYS A 37 0.44 -57.06 -7.16
C LYS A 37 -0.91 -57.04 -6.44
N SER A 38 -1.28 -58.10 -5.72
CA SER A 38 -2.51 -58.13 -4.93
C SER A 38 -2.40 -57.36 -3.61
N ILE A 39 -1.21 -57.24 -3.01
CA ILE A 39 -1.01 -56.62 -1.70
C ILE A 39 -0.64 -55.14 -1.79
N GLN A 40 0.04 -54.71 -2.85
CA GLN A 40 0.43 -53.31 -3.08
C GLN A 40 -0.74 -52.32 -2.95
N PRO A 41 -1.93 -52.56 -3.56
CA PRO A 41 -3.08 -51.66 -3.42
C PRO A 41 -3.53 -51.50 -1.97
N CYS A 42 -3.51 -52.58 -1.18
CA CYS A 42 -3.90 -52.56 0.23
C CYS A 42 -2.94 -51.71 1.08
N ILE A 43 -1.63 -51.79 0.82
CA ILE A 43 -0.64 -50.95 1.51
C ILE A 43 -0.81 -49.48 1.11
N ALA A 44 -1.04 -49.21 -0.18
CA ALA A 44 -1.28 -47.86 -0.66
C ALA A 44 -2.53 -47.24 -0.02
N GLU A 45 -3.63 -48.01 0.09
CA GLU A 45 -4.86 -47.58 0.75
C GLU A 45 -4.67 -47.34 2.25
N LEU A 46 -3.92 -48.21 2.94
CA LEU A 46 -3.59 -48.02 4.36
C LEU A 46 -2.78 -46.74 4.59
N LYS A 47 -1.78 -46.48 3.75
CA LYS A 47 -0.99 -45.23 3.81
C LYS A 47 -1.88 -44.02 3.55
N GLN A 48 -2.68 -44.06 2.50
CA GLN A 48 -3.58 -42.96 2.15
C GLN A 48 -4.60 -42.69 3.26
N SER A 49 -5.17 -43.74 3.86
CA SER A 49 -6.12 -43.62 4.96
C SER A 49 -5.48 -43.04 6.21
N ALA A 50 -4.24 -43.47 6.54
CA ALA A 50 -3.48 -42.89 7.64
C ALA A 50 -3.17 -41.40 7.40
N THR A 51 -2.78 -41.02 6.17
CA THR A 51 -2.57 -39.61 5.80
C THR A 51 -3.86 -38.80 5.91
N LYS A 52 -4.98 -39.30 5.37
CA LYS A 52 -6.30 -38.64 5.48
C LYS A 52 -6.71 -38.44 6.93
N LEU A 53 -6.55 -39.48 7.76
CA LEU A 53 -6.87 -39.41 9.19
C LEU A 53 -5.98 -38.39 9.88
N LYS A 54 -4.67 -38.37 9.60
CA LYS A 54 -3.76 -37.36 10.13
C LYS A 54 -4.21 -35.95 9.75
N THR A 55 -4.48 -35.69 8.47
CA THR A 55 -4.97 -34.38 8.02
C THR A 55 -6.29 -33.99 8.67
N LEU A 56 -7.22 -34.93 8.82
CA LEU A 56 -8.49 -34.68 9.49
C LEU A 56 -8.27 -34.32 10.96
N VAL A 57 -7.43 -35.07 11.67
CA VAL A 57 -7.10 -34.81 13.07
C VAL A 57 -6.40 -33.47 13.23
N ASP A 58 -5.42 -33.15 12.36
CA ASP A 58 -4.71 -31.88 12.36
C ASP A 58 -5.69 -30.71 12.15
N ASN A 59 -6.63 -30.84 11.20
CA ASN A 59 -7.67 -29.83 10.96
C ASN A 59 -8.63 -29.70 12.15
N CYS A 60 -9.06 -30.81 12.76
CA CYS A 60 -9.92 -30.75 13.95
C CYS A 60 -9.23 -30.04 15.12
N PHE A 61 -7.94 -30.31 15.35
CA PHE A 61 -7.20 -29.59 16.39
C PHE A 61 -7.06 -28.10 16.06
N HIS A 62 -6.77 -27.77 14.79
CA HIS A 62 -6.75 -26.38 14.34
C HIS A 62 -8.09 -25.66 14.58
N ASP A 63 -9.21 -26.30 14.26
CA ASP A 63 -10.55 -25.75 14.47
C ASP A 63 -10.86 -25.56 15.96
N ILE A 64 -10.46 -26.51 16.82
CA ILE A 64 -10.62 -26.42 18.27
C ILE A 64 -9.79 -25.27 18.83
N ASP A 65 -8.52 -25.15 18.41
CA ASP A 65 -7.64 -24.07 18.85
C ASP A 65 -8.16 -22.71 18.40
N HIS A 66 -8.67 -22.62 17.16
CA HIS A 66 -9.30 -21.40 16.66
C HIS A 66 -10.57 -21.04 17.44
N ALA A 67 -11.45 -22.02 17.69
CA ALA A 67 -12.67 -21.80 18.47
C ALA A 67 -12.35 -21.36 19.90
N ARG A 68 -11.31 -21.92 20.51
CA ARG A 68 -10.82 -21.51 21.83
C ARG A 68 -10.30 -20.09 21.82
N ASP A 69 -9.48 -19.70 20.86
CA ASP A 69 -8.97 -18.32 20.75
C ASP A 69 -10.11 -17.31 20.57
N VAL A 70 -11.11 -17.64 19.74
CA VAL A 70 -12.32 -16.82 19.58
C VAL A 70 -13.09 -16.73 20.90
N TRP A 71 -13.25 -17.84 21.63
CA TRP A 71 -13.90 -17.83 22.94
C TRP A 71 -13.16 -16.96 23.95
N ASP A 72 -11.85 -17.14 24.08
CA ASP A 72 -11.01 -16.38 25.00
C ASP A 72 -11.02 -14.88 24.64
N SER A 73 -11.11 -14.53 23.35
CA SER A 73 -11.26 -13.13 22.92
C SER A 73 -12.55 -12.48 23.42
N LYS A 74 -13.66 -13.22 23.45
CA LYS A 74 -14.93 -12.70 24.00
C LYS A 74 -14.81 -12.42 25.48
N GLN A 75 -14.11 -13.28 26.23
CA GLN A 75 -13.85 -13.07 27.65
C GLN A 75 -12.97 -11.85 27.89
N ARG A 76 -11.91 -11.67 27.09
CA ARG A 76 -11.06 -10.47 27.12
C ARG A 76 -11.88 -9.19 26.90
N ILE A 77 -12.73 -9.16 25.87
CA ILE A 77 -13.59 -8.00 25.56
C ILE A 77 -14.58 -7.73 26.70
N MET A 78 -15.23 -8.76 27.24
CA MET A 78 -16.19 -8.61 28.34
C MET A 78 -15.56 -8.12 29.65
N SER A 79 -14.25 -8.37 29.85
CA SER A 79 -13.52 -7.88 31.02
C SER A 79 -13.24 -6.37 31.00
N LEU A 80 -13.43 -5.71 29.85
CA LEU A 80 -13.20 -4.28 29.72
C LEU A 80 -14.37 -3.48 30.33
N PRO A 81 -14.07 -2.41 31.10
CA PRO A 81 -15.10 -1.50 31.57
C PRO A 81 -15.85 -0.85 30.40
N THR A 82 -17.18 -0.90 30.41
CA THR A 82 -18.01 -0.26 29.38
C THR A 82 -17.73 1.25 29.26
N ALA A 83 -17.41 1.93 30.37
CA ALA A 83 -17.05 3.33 30.38
C ALA A 83 -15.77 3.62 29.57
N GLU A 84 -14.79 2.72 29.60
CA GLU A 84 -13.56 2.85 28.83
C GLU A 84 -13.86 2.77 27.33
N ILE A 85 -14.69 1.79 26.92
CA ILE A 85 -15.11 1.62 25.52
C ILE A 85 -15.81 2.89 25.01
N TRP A 86 -16.74 3.45 25.79
CA TRP A 86 -17.43 4.69 25.41
C TRP A 86 -16.51 5.90 25.34
N SER A 87 -15.55 6.02 26.26
CA SER A 87 -14.54 7.07 26.22
C SER A 87 -13.76 7.02 24.92
N GLU A 88 -13.25 5.84 24.55
CA GLU A 88 -12.48 5.66 23.32
C GLU A 88 -13.31 5.98 22.07
N ILE A 89 -14.56 5.52 22.00
CA ILE A 89 -15.48 5.88 20.91
C ILE A 89 -15.67 7.40 20.81
N GLY A 90 -15.83 8.07 21.96
CA GLY A 90 -15.93 9.53 22.04
C GLY A 90 -14.67 10.22 21.52
N ASP A 91 -13.50 9.75 21.94
CA ASP A 91 -12.20 10.31 21.56
C ASP A 91 -11.91 10.16 20.06
N TRP A 92 -12.22 9.00 19.48
CA TRP A 92 -12.12 8.74 18.04
C TRP A 92 -13.11 9.56 17.21
N SER A 93 -14.34 9.70 17.71
CA SER A 93 -15.36 10.54 17.07
C SER A 93 -14.93 12.01 17.05
N GLY A 94 -14.44 12.52 18.19
CA GLY A 94 -13.90 13.88 18.29
C GLY A 94 -12.65 14.10 17.44
N PHE A 95 -11.78 13.09 17.33
CA PHE A 95 -10.60 13.14 16.47
C PHE A 95 -10.96 13.37 15.00
N SER A 96 -11.98 12.67 14.49
CA SER A 96 -12.43 12.82 13.10
C SER A 96 -12.84 14.27 12.78
N VAL A 97 -13.51 14.93 13.72
CA VAL A 97 -13.94 16.33 13.61
C VAL A 97 -12.73 17.26 13.68
N ARG A 98 -11.82 17.05 14.64
CA ARG A 98 -10.59 17.86 14.79
C ARG A 98 -9.73 17.82 13.54
N ILE A 99 -9.46 16.63 13.00
CA ILE A 99 -8.68 16.48 11.76
C ILE A 99 -9.35 17.19 10.59
N LYS A 100 -10.67 17.05 10.44
CA LYS A 100 -11.41 17.73 9.37
C LYS A 100 -11.31 19.27 9.48
N ASN A 101 -11.40 19.80 10.70
CA ASN A 101 -11.24 21.23 10.94
C ASN A 101 -9.81 21.70 10.66
N LEU A 102 -8.80 20.97 11.15
CA LEU A 102 -7.39 21.24 10.88
C LEU A 102 -7.08 21.22 9.38
N TYR A 103 -7.63 20.26 8.64
CA TYR A 103 -7.51 20.19 7.18
C TYR A 103 -8.09 21.44 6.51
N ASN A 104 -9.32 21.82 6.87
CA ASN A 104 -9.99 22.97 6.26
C ASN A 104 -9.24 24.28 6.55
N GLN A 105 -8.80 24.47 7.79
CA GLN A 105 -8.01 25.63 8.19
C GLN A 105 -6.68 25.67 7.44
N SER A 106 -5.91 24.58 7.48
CA SER A 106 -4.61 24.46 6.80
C SER A 106 -4.74 24.72 5.30
N LYS A 107 -5.81 24.24 4.66
CA LYS A 107 -6.09 24.46 3.25
C LYS A 107 -6.31 25.94 2.94
N LEU A 108 -7.15 26.62 3.71
CA LEU A 108 -7.44 28.04 3.51
C LEU A 108 -6.19 28.91 3.71
N GLU A 109 -5.46 28.68 4.80
CA GLU A 109 -4.23 29.42 5.12
C GLU A 109 -3.16 29.20 4.04
N THR A 110 -2.97 27.94 3.61
CA THR A 110 -2.01 27.62 2.53
C THR A 110 -2.39 28.33 1.24
N LEU A 111 -3.67 28.32 0.85
CA LEU A 111 -4.13 28.96 -0.39
C LEU A 111 -3.89 30.46 -0.38
N GLU A 112 -4.18 31.14 0.73
CA GLU A 112 -3.95 32.57 0.86
C GLU A 112 -2.47 32.93 0.77
N VAL A 113 -1.60 32.19 1.49
CA VAL A 113 -0.15 32.42 1.44
C VAL A 113 0.39 32.16 0.04
N VAL A 114 0.01 31.06 -0.60
CA VAL A 114 0.45 30.70 -1.96
C VAL A 114 -0.01 31.72 -2.98
N LYS A 115 -1.27 32.19 -2.90
CA LYS A 115 -1.82 33.20 -3.80
C LYS A 115 -1.08 34.52 -3.68
N LYS A 116 -0.88 35.02 -2.45
CA LYS A 116 -0.12 36.25 -2.19
C LYS A 116 1.32 36.15 -2.70
N SER A 117 1.94 34.98 -2.50
CA SER A 117 3.29 34.67 -2.94
C SER A 117 3.43 34.65 -4.47
N TRP A 118 2.44 34.11 -5.18
CA TRP A 118 2.36 34.16 -6.65
C TRP A 118 2.15 35.57 -7.19
N LEU A 119 1.22 36.33 -6.61
CA LEU A 119 0.94 37.71 -7.04
C LEU A 119 2.19 38.58 -6.93
N SER A 120 2.90 38.51 -5.80
CA SER A 120 4.15 39.25 -5.59
C SER A 120 5.24 38.90 -6.64
N ARG A 121 5.35 37.62 -7.02
CA ARG A 121 6.30 37.20 -8.07
C ARG A 121 5.89 37.68 -9.46
N VAL A 122 4.60 37.61 -9.79
CA VAL A 122 4.08 38.14 -11.06
C VAL A 122 4.34 39.64 -11.16
N GLU A 123 4.09 40.39 -10.09
CA GLU A 123 4.39 41.82 -10.04
C GLU A 123 5.88 42.10 -10.21
N LYS A 124 6.75 41.35 -9.54
CA LYS A 124 8.21 41.45 -9.69
C LYS A 124 8.63 41.19 -11.13
N LEU A 125 8.22 40.06 -11.72
CA LEU A 125 8.54 39.73 -13.11
C LEU A 125 8.00 40.77 -14.11
N THR A 126 6.81 41.32 -13.83
CA THR A 126 6.21 42.38 -14.64
C THR A 126 7.09 43.63 -14.59
N ARG A 127 7.52 44.06 -13.40
CA ARG A 127 8.43 45.21 -13.25
C ARG A 127 9.79 44.97 -13.92
N ASP A 128 10.39 43.80 -13.67
CA ASP A 128 11.76 43.52 -14.10
C ASP A 128 11.88 43.36 -15.62
N PHE A 129 10.83 42.86 -16.29
CA PHE A 129 10.90 42.53 -17.71
C PHE A 129 9.99 43.38 -18.59
N PHE A 130 8.80 43.76 -18.12
CA PHE A 130 7.75 44.35 -18.95
C PHE A 130 7.52 45.83 -18.71
N VAL A 131 8.26 46.45 -17.78
CA VAL A 131 8.23 47.89 -17.52
C VAL A 131 9.59 48.50 -17.90
N ASP A 132 9.58 49.67 -18.54
CA ASP A 132 10.79 50.42 -18.89
C ASP A 132 11.20 51.40 -17.76
N ASP A 133 12.39 52.00 -17.89
CA ASP A 133 12.93 52.97 -16.91
C ASP A 133 12.05 54.22 -16.72
N LYS A 134 11.07 54.44 -17.61
CA LYS A 134 10.10 55.54 -17.54
C LYS A 134 8.73 55.07 -17.03
N SER A 135 8.67 53.89 -16.40
CA SER A 135 7.45 53.26 -15.88
C SER A 135 6.37 53.01 -16.94
N LYS A 136 6.75 52.86 -18.21
CA LYS A 136 5.82 52.50 -19.30
C LYS A 136 5.95 51.02 -19.64
N ASN A 137 4.84 50.43 -20.08
CA ASN A 137 4.83 49.04 -20.52
C ASN A 137 5.64 48.87 -21.81
N LYS A 138 6.60 47.95 -21.79
CA LYS A 138 7.37 47.57 -22.99
C LYS A 138 6.42 46.90 -24.00
N LYS A 139 6.60 47.19 -25.29
CA LYS A 139 5.84 46.54 -26.37
C LYS A 139 6.24 45.08 -26.61
N GLY A 140 7.38 44.66 -26.09
CA GLY A 140 7.88 43.28 -26.18
C GLY A 140 9.32 43.16 -25.68
N LEU A 141 9.74 41.92 -25.45
CA LEU A 141 11.12 41.58 -25.06
C LEU A 141 11.96 41.28 -26.31
N ASN A 142 13.22 41.72 -26.33
CA ASN A 142 14.19 41.28 -27.34
C ASN A 142 14.63 39.82 -27.10
N ILE A 143 15.37 39.21 -28.03
CA ILE A 143 15.77 37.78 -27.95
C ILE A 143 16.58 37.46 -26.67
N PHE A 144 17.52 38.32 -26.28
CA PHE A 144 18.33 38.11 -25.08
C PHE A 144 17.52 38.29 -23.78
N GLU A 145 16.61 39.27 -23.77
CA GLU A 145 15.65 39.48 -22.68
C GLU A 145 14.68 38.29 -22.53
N LYS A 146 14.26 37.67 -23.64
CA LYS A 146 13.42 36.46 -23.62
C LYS A 146 14.15 35.28 -22.99
N ASP A 147 15.39 35.01 -23.40
CA ASP A 147 16.18 33.91 -22.82
C ASP A 147 16.42 34.13 -21.33
N ASN A 148 16.71 35.38 -20.94
CA ASN A 148 16.88 35.73 -19.53
C ASN A 148 15.57 35.59 -18.73
N PHE A 149 14.45 36.04 -19.31
CA PHE A 149 13.12 35.89 -18.71
C PHE A 149 12.76 34.42 -18.48
N ILE A 150 13.00 33.55 -19.46
CA ILE A 150 12.73 32.11 -19.34
C ILE A 150 13.55 31.51 -18.19
N LYS A 151 14.84 31.85 -18.09
CA LYS A 151 15.70 31.38 -16.99
C LYS A 151 15.20 31.84 -15.62
N ILE A 152 14.86 33.12 -15.48
CA ILE A 152 14.38 33.68 -14.21
C ILE A 152 13.00 33.13 -13.85
N LEU A 153 12.11 32.94 -14.82
CA LEU A 153 10.81 32.31 -14.62
C LEU A 153 10.96 30.87 -14.08
N ASP A 154 11.88 30.08 -14.65
CA ASP A 154 12.15 28.72 -14.16
C ASP A 154 12.68 28.73 -12.70
N ILE A 155 13.55 29.68 -12.36
CA ILE A 155 14.04 29.87 -10.98
C ILE A 155 12.89 30.22 -10.03
N GLU A 156 12.02 31.16 -10.42
CA GLU A 156 10.88 31.57 -9.59
C GLU A 156 9.84 30.46 -9.43
N ILE A 157 9.60 29.64 -10.46
CA ILE A 157 8.75 28.44 -10.38
C ILE A 157 9.34 27.43 -9.37
N LYS A 158 10.63 27.12 -9.47
CA LYS A 158 11.31 26.20 -8.54
C LYS A 158 11.28 26.73 -7.09
N SER A 159 11.53 28.03 -6.92
CA SER A 159 11.43 28.72 -5.63
C SER A 159 10.02 28.62 -5.05
N GLN A 160 8.99 28.80 -5.88
CA GLN A 160 7.60 28.69 -5.45
C GLN A 160 7.23 27.26 -5.04
N LEU A 161 7.67 26.25 -5.79
CA LEU A 161 7.44 24.85 -5.44
C LEU A 161 8.07 24.49 -4.09
N ASN A 162 9.31 24.94 -3.86
CA ASN A 162 9.96 24.79 -2.55
C ASN A 162 9.20 25.53 -1.45
N GLY A 163 8.73 26.75 -1.71
CA GLY A 163 7.91 27.51 -0.76
C GLY A 163 6.60 26.80 -0.38
N ILE A 164 5.91 26.22 -1.37
CA ILE A 164 4.70 25.41 -1.14
C ILE A 164 5.03 24.22 -0.24
N LYS A 165 6.14 23.52 -0.49
CA LYS A 165 6.60 22.42 0.36
C LYS A 165 6.83 22.88 1.80
N THR A 166 7.51 24.02 2.01
CA THR A 166 7.75 24.57 3.34
C THR A 166 6.47 24.98 4.07
N ILE A 167 5.43 25.43 3.35
CA ILE A 167 4.14 25.81 3.95
C ILE A 167 3.29 24.58 4.29
N ILE A 168 3.22 23.60 3.40
CA ILE A 168 2.35 22.44 3.56
C ILE A 168 2.93 21.39 4.52
N SER A 169 4.26 21.22 4.57
CA SER A 169 4.88 20.16 5.39
C SER A 169 4.53 20.27 6.88
N PRO A 170 4.58 21.46 7.53
CA PRO A 170 4.15 21.61 8.91
C PRO A 170 2.68 21.23 9.13
N ASN A 171 1.79 21.57 8.20
CA ASN A 171 0.36 21.24 8.28
C ASN A 171 0.12 19.72 8.20
N ILE A 172 0.85 19.03 7.33
CA ILE A 172 0.83 17.57 7.27
C ILE A 172 1.36 16.98 8.59
N SER A 173 2.45 17.53 9.13
CA SER A 173 3.02 17.09 10.41
C SER A 173 2.05 17.25 11.58
N LEU A 174 1.25 18.32 11.63
CA LEU A 174 0.22 18.51 12.65
C LEU A 174 -0.87 17.42 12.58
N ILE A 175 -1.30 17.06 11.38
CA ILE A 175 -2.25 15.95 11.18
C ILE A 175 -1.66 14.62 11.65
N ILE A 176 -0.37 14.38 11.37
CA ILE A 176 0.35 13.18 11.82
C ILE A 176 0.48 13.15 13.36
N GLN A 177 0.82 14.28 13.98
CA GLN A 177 0.95 14.42 15.43
C GLN A 177 -0.36 14.20 16.17
N GLU A 178 -1.50 14.52 15.56
CA GLU A 178 -2.79 14.14 16.09
C GLU A 178 -3.02 12.62 15.98
N PHE A 179 -2.51 11.93 14.97
CA PHE A 179 -2.74 10.48 14.84
C PHE A 179 -1.84 9.63 15.75
N ILE A 180 -0.55 9.96 15.88
CA ILE A 180 0.46 9.13 16.57
C ILE A 180 0.06 8.73 18.01
N PRO A 181 -0.41 9.65 18.88
CA PRO A 181 -0.74 9.31 20.27
C PRO A 181 -1.87 8.28 20.43
N ARG A 182 -2.61 8.02 19.34
CA ARG A 182 -3.76 7.11 19.33
C ARG A 182 -3.38 5.69 18.89
N LEU A 183 -2.17 5.49 18.35
CA LEU A 183 -1.66 4.17 17.97
C LEU A 183 -1.65 3.16 19.13
N PRO A 184 -1.15 3.51 20.35
CA PRO A 184 -1.12 2.56 21.47
C PRO A 184 -2.52 2.09 21.90
N VAL A 185 -3.52 2.96 21.77
CA VAL A 185 -4.93 2.60 22.04
C VAL A 185 -5.42 1.57 21.04
N LEU A 186 -5.16 1.78 19.74
CA LEU A 186 -5.55 0.81 18.71
C LEU A 186 -4.87 -0.55 18.92
N GLU A 187 -3.58 -0.55 19.30
CA GLU A 187 -2.86 -1.77 19.65
C GLU A 187 -3.46 -2.46 20.87
N LYS A 188 -3.80 -1.70 21.93
CA LYS A 188 -4.49 -2.21 23.11
C LYS A 188 -5.81 -2.87 22.74
N CYS A 189 -6.62 -2.23 21.90
CA CYS A 189 -7.89 -2.79 21.41
C CYS A 189 -7.68 -4.03 20.54
N ALA A 190 -6.71 -4.01 19.62
CA ALA A 190 -6.38 -5.14 18.75
C ALA A 190 -5.94 -6.37 19.56
N ASN A 191 -5.22 -6.16 20.66
CA ASN A 191 -4.79 -7.22 21.58
C ASN A 191 -5.93 -7.94 22.30
N GLN A 192 -7.14 -7.38 22.30
CA GLN A 192 -8.31 -8.03 22.90
C GLN A 192 -8.96 -9.06 21.97
N LEU A 193 -8.72 -8.93 20.66
CA LEU A 193 -9.35 -9.76 19.64
C LEU A 193 -8.70 -11.14 19.54
N ASP A 194 -9.34 -12.02 18.77
CA ASP A 194 -8.74 -13.27 18.31
C ASP A 194 -7.51 -12.99 17.42
N THR A 195 -6.61 -13.96 17.32
CA THR A 195 -5.33 -13.90 16.63
C THR A 195 -5.47 -13.44 15.17
N SER A 196 -6.50 -13.93 14.47
CA SER A 196 -6.76 -13.60 13.07
C SER A 196 -7.12 -12.12 12.92
N LYS A 197 -8.09 -11.64 13.70
CA LYS A 197 -8.49 -10.22 13.66
C LYS A 197 -7.39 -9.30 14.19
N LYS A 198 -6.69 -9.68 15.24
CA LYS A 198 -5.53 -8.95 15.78
C LYS A 198 -4.49 -8.73 14.69
N SER A 199 -4.07 -9.80 14.01
CA SER A 199 -3.07 -9.71 12.94
C SER A 199 -3.54 -8.77 11.83
N LYS A 200 -4.80 -8.87 11.41
CA LYS A 200 -5.37 -7.98 10.38
C LYS A 200 -5.33 -6.52 10.79
N ILE A 201 -5.72 -6.19 12.03
CA ILE A 201 -5.73 -4.81 12.52
C ILE A 201 -4.30 -4.29 12.69
N VAL A 202 -3.39 -5.07 13.27
CA VAL A 202 -1.98 -4.69 13.43
C VAL A 202 -1.33 -4.41 12.07
N ASN A 203 -1.59 -5.23 11.07
CA ASN A 203 -1.09 -4.99 9.71
C ASN A 203 -1.66 -3.69 9.11
N GLN A 204 -2.94 -3.37 9.36
CA GLN A 204 -3.53 -2.09 8.94
C GLN A 204 -2.91 -0.91 9.66
N ILE A 205 -2.69 -1.01 10.98
CA ILE A 205 -2.03 0.01 11.79
C ILE A 205 -0.62 0.29 11.24
N ASN A 206 0.18 -0.76 11.02
CA ASN A 206 1.54 -0.64 10.49
C ASN A 206 1.54 0.01 9.11
N SER A 207 0.64 -0.42 8.21
CA SER A 207 0.50 0.18 6.88
C SER A 207 0.13 1.67 6.93
N ILE A 208 -0.76 2.06 7.85
CA ILE A 208 -1.12 3.47 8.06
C ILE A 208 0.09 4.25 8.59
N SER A 209 0.80 3.72 9.59
CA SER A 209 1.99 4.36 10.17
C SER A 209 3.10 4.57 9.13
N GLU A 210 3.39 3.56 8.30
CA GLU A 210 4.34 3.68 7.18
C GLU A 210 3.90 4.72 6.13
N SER A 211 2.60 4.73 5.81
CA SER A 211 2.00 5.70 4.90
C SER A 211 2.13 7.13 5.45
N LEU A 212 1.92 7.33 6.75
CA LEU A 212 2.06 8.64 7.40
C LEU A 212 3.52 9.11 7.43
N ASN A 213 4.46 8.21 7.76
CA ASN A 213 5.89 8.54 7.79
C ASN A 213 6.43 8.99 6.43
N SER A 214 5.93 8.39 5.34
CA SER A 214 6.31 8.73 3.97
C SER A 214 5.41 9.79 3.32
N LEU A 215 4.41 10.33 4.02
CA LEU A 215 3.37 11.18 3.42
C LEU A 215 3.93 12.48 2.85
N VAL A 216 4.81 13.15 3.59
CA VAL A 216 5.45 14.40 3.14
C VAL A 216 6.35 14.13 1.92
N GLU A 217 7.16 13.07 1.97
CA GLU A 217 8.05 12.70 0.87
C GLU A 217 7.28 12.30 -0.39
N ARG A 218 6.20 11.52 -0.26
CA ARG A 218 5.32 11.15 -1.38
C ARG A 218 4.55 12.35 -1.93
N ALA A 219 4.07 13.24 -1.06
CA ALA A 219 3.36 14.44 -1.48
C ALA A 219 4.26 15.38 -2.29
N PHE A 220 5.58 15.35 -2.07
CA PHE A 220 6.57 16.21 -2.73
C PHE A 220 7.63 15.45 -3.55
N SER A 221 7.37 14.19 -3.90
CA SER A 221 8.21 13.45 -4.83
C SER A 221 8.03 14.02 -6.24
N ASN A 222 8.80 13.53 -7.21
CA ASN A 222 8.92 14.06 -8.58
C ASN A 222 7.60 14.28 -9.36
N ASP A 223 6.44 13.88 -8.82
CA ASP A 223 5.11 14.05 -9.41
C ASP A 223 4.51 15.46 -9.22
N PHE A 224 5.08 16.33 -8.37
CA PHE A 224 4.68 17.76 -8.38
C PHE A 224 5.02 18.45 -9.70
N TYR A 225 6.02 17.93 -10.43
CA TYR A 225 6.34 18.35 -11.81
C TYR A 225 5.32 17.83 -12.84
N VAL A 226 4.55 16.78 -12.50
CA VAL A 226 3.65 16.06 -13.42
C VAL A 226 2.19 16.51 -13.32
N PHE A 227 1.80 17.26 -12.27
CA PHE A 227 0.53 18.00 -12.24
C PHE A 227 0.57 19.25 -13.16
N LYS A 228 0.77 18.98 -14.46
CA LYS A 228 0.22 19.72 -15.60
C LYS A 228 0.26 21.25 -15.51
N VAL A 229 1.45 21.81 -15.25
CA VAL A 229 1.84 23.05 -15.95
C VAL A 229 1.90 22.78 -17.47
N ASN A 230 2.05 21.51 -17.89
CA ASN A 230 1.91 21.05 -19.28
C ASN A 230 0.56 21.33 -19.93
N ILE A 231 -0.59 21.46 -19.22
CA ILE A 231 -1.84 21.79 -19.92
C ILE A 231 -1.84 23.23 -20.45
N ARG A 232 -1.19 24.18 -19.75
CA ARG A 232 -1.12 25.59 -20.21
C ARG A 232 0.19 25.92 -20.93
N LEU A 233 1.33 25.33 -20.56
CA LEU A 233 2.58 25.56 -21.28
C LEU A 233 2.59 24.92 -22.66
N ASP A 234 2.00 23.73 -22.87
CA ASP A 234 1.86 23.18 -24.23
C ASP A 234 0.88 24.00 -25.07
N TYR A 235 -0.15 24.60 -24.44
CA TYR A 235 -1.05 25.53 -25.12
C TYR A 235 -0.29 26.80 -25.54
N ILE A 236 0.49 27.42 -24.64
CA ILE A 236 1.29 28.63 -24.90
C ILE A 236 2.43 28.36 -25.89
N ARG A 237 3.09 27.19 -25.82
CA ARG A 237 4.20 26.80 -26.71
C ARG A 237 3.72 26.51 -28.13
N ASN A 238 2.50 26.00 -28.28
CA ASN A 238 1.86 25.77 -29.59
C ASN A 238 1.04 26.97 -30.11
N THR A 239 0.86 28.02 -29.30
CA THR A 239 0.12 29.23 -29.71
C THR A 239 0.78 29.95 -30.90
N PRO A 240 2.12 30.12 -30.99
CA PRO A 240 2.76 30.71 -32.16
C PRO A 240 2.60 29.84 -33.42
N HIS A 241 2.63 28.51 -33.27
CA HIS A 241 2.50 27.59 -34.39
C HIS A 241 1.06 27.55 -34.92
N ASN A 242 0.06 27.65 -34.03
CA ASN A 242 -1.35 27.74 -34.39
C ASN A 242 -1.72 29.11 -34.97
N LEU A 243 -1.15 30.21 -34.46
CA LEU A 243 -1.32 31.55 -35.03
C LEU A 243 -0.66 31.69 -36.42
N ALA A 244 0.53 31.10 -36.61
CA ALA A 244 1.18 31.05 -37.92
C ALA A 244 0.36 30.24 -38.93
N LYS A 245 -0.29 29.16 -38.49
CA LYS A 245 -1.17 28.34 -39.33
C LYS A 245 -2.49 29.04 -39.67
N GLN A 246 -3.06 29.83 -38.73
CA GLN A 246 -4.25 30.64 -38.98
C GLN A 246 -3.96 31.84 -39.90
N ALA A 247 -2.80 32.48 -39.76
CA ALA A 247 -2.36 33.55 -40.67
C ALA A 247 -2.06 33.03 -42.09
N ALA A 248 -1.51 31.82 -42.22
CA ALA A 248 -1.27 31.17 -43.52
C ALA A 248 -2.56 30.70 -44.22
N LEU A 249 -3.65 30.51 -43.47
CA LEU A 249 -4.95 30.07 -44.00
C LEU A 249 -5.95 31.21 -44.23
N GLY A 250 -5.57 32.47 -43.96
CA GLY A 250 -6.40 33.64 -44.24
C GLY A 250 -7.74 33.68 -43.50
N ILE A 251 -7.88 32.96 -42.39
CA ILE A 251 -9.12 32.96 -41.60
C ILE A 251 -9.02 34.08 -40.56
N SER A 252 -9.54 35.26 -40.89
CA SER A 252 -9.85 36.30 -39.90
C SER A 252 -11.12 35.92 -39.15
N GLN A 253 -11.10 36.01 -37.81
CA GLN A 253 -12.33 36.29 -37.06
C GLN A 253 -12.63 37.78 -37.11
#